data_AF-A0A518E031-F1
#
_entry.id   AF-A0A518E031-F1
#
_cell.length_a   1.000
_cell.length_b   1.000
_cell.length_c   1.000
_cell.angle_alpha   90.00
_cell.angle_beta   90.00
_cell.angle_gamma   90.00
#
_symmetry.space_group_name_H-M   'P 1'
#
loop_
_entity.id
_entity.type
_entity.pdbx_description
1 polymer ?
#
loop_
_entity_poly.entity_id
_entity_poly.type
_entity_poly.pdbx_seq_one_letter_code
_entity_poly.pdbx_strand_id
1 'polypeptide(L)'
;MSRPTEHAGYREVIYIGPPPPRPSNWLGAIGFFTTFLSCGVLSPVGLLLSLLALPGRPRSFALAGVVLGGLGTGLIVSAYYGMSQESRYLLNQGLTRATVQRLREAREVLQYQTETTGGVPDGVQGNKAILHLTDAWENSLRYDLHPEEHFYVVRSAGVDQQYETRDDLMVRVDYLPSDDEEEVSYRR
;
A
#
# COMPACT_ATOMS: atom_id res chain seq x y z
N MET A 1 67.43 6.78 -9.45
CA MET A 1 67.31 6.51 -8.01
C MET A 1 66.23 5.45 -7.81
N SER A 2 66.64 4.20 -7.60
CA SER A 2 65.74 3.05 -7.45
C SER A 2 65.74 2.63 -5.98
N ARG A 3 64.56 2.51 -5.34
CA ARG A 3 64.44 2.05 -3.95
C ARG A 3 64.66 0.53 -3.88
N PRO A 4 65.44 0.02 -2.92
CA PRO A 4 65.59 -1.41 -2.71
C PRO A 4 64.26 -1.98 -2.19
N THR A 5 63.77 -3.03 -2.85
CA THR A 5 62.66 -3.84 -2.37
C THR A 5 63.14 -4.71 -1.22
N GLU A 6 62.76 -4.36 0.01
CA GLU A 6 62.88 -5.24 1.17
C GLU A 6 62.05 -6.50 0.93
N HIS A 7 62.73 -7.57 0.55
CA HIS A 7 62.17 -8.91 0.64
C HIS A 7 62.15 -9.27 2.12
N ALA A 8 61.03 -8.99 2.79
CA ALA A 8 60.73 -9.53 4.10
C ALA A 8 60.89 -11.06 4.03
N GLY A 9 61.99 -11.56 4.57
CA GLY A 9 62.34 -12.98 4.54
C GLY A 9 61.29 -13.78 5.28
N TYR A 10 60.35 -14.34 4.53
CA TYR A 10 59.50 -15.41 5.02
C TYR A 10 60.42 -16.58 5.37
N ARG A 11 60.72 -16.74 6.66
CA ARG A 11 61.33 -17.98 7.17
C ARG A 11 60.34 -19.09 6.86
N GLU A 12 60.67 -19.91 5.87
CA GLU A 12 59.93 -21.11 5.53
C GLU A 12 60.12 -22.10 6.69
N VAL A 13 59.19 -22.08 7.64
CA VAL A 13 59.17 -23.03 8.75
C VAL A 13 58.70 -24.36 8.17
N ILE A 14 59.64 -25.26 7.88
CA ILE A 14 59.33 -26.63 7.46
C ILE A 14 58.71 -27.35 8.65
N TYR A 15 57.38 -27.53 8.60
CA TYR A 15 56.68 -28.40 9.53
C TYR A 15 56.96 -29.86 9.17
N ILE A 16 57.76 -30.53 10.00
CA ILE A 16 57.96 -32.00 9.94
C ILE A 16 56.92 -32.64 10.86
N GLY A 17 55.71 -32.84 10.33
CA GLY A 17 54.60 -33.47 11.06
C GLY A 17 53.30 -33.47 10.24
N PRO A 18 52.28 -34.27 10.63
CA PRO A 18 50.97 -34.19 9.99
C PRO A 18 50.43 -32.76 10.14
N PRO A 19 49.82 -32.17 9.09
CA PRO A 19 49.33 -30.80 9.14
C PRO A 19 48.29 -30.65 10.26
N PRO A 20 48.28 -29.53 11.01
CA PRO A 20 47.26 -29.30 12.02
C PRO A 20 45.87 -29.31 11.36
N PRO A 21 44.84 -29.83 12.06
CA PRO A 21 43.49 -29.86 11.52
C PRO A 21 43.05 -28.44 11.16
N ARG A 22 42.50 -28.27 9.95
CA ARG A 22 42.00 -26.98 9.50
C ARG A 22 40.81 -26.59 10.39
N PRO A 23 40.73 -25.35 10.90
CA PRO A 23 39.56 -24.90 11.65
C PRO A 23 38.31 -24.99 10.77
N SER A 24 37.27 -25.65 11.25
CA SER A 24 36.01 -25.83 10.54
C SER A 24 34.96 -24.82 11.02
N ASN A 25 34.37 -24.10 10.07
CA ASN A 25 33.31 -23.13 10.35
C ASN A 25 31.93 -23.81 10.22
N TRP A 26 31.63 -24.69 11.17
CA TRP A 26 30.41 -25.50 11.22
C TRP A 26 29.14 -24.64 11.28
N LEU A 27 29.22 -23.46 11.92
CA LEU A 27 28.11 -22.52 12.04
C LEU A 27 27.65 -22.00 10.66
N GLY A 28 28.61 -21.68 9.77
CA GLY A 28 28.30 -21.25 8.41
C GLY A 28 27.69 -22.36 7.54
N ALA A 29 28.12 -23.61 7.74
CA ALA A 29 27.52 -24.76 7.05
C ALA A 29 26.07 -24.99 7.51
N ILE A 30 25.80 -24.90 8.83
CA ILE A 30 24.43 -24.99 9.37
C ILE A 30 23.56 -23.88 8.77
N GLY A 31 23.99 -22.62 8.81
CA GLY A 31 23.22 -21.50 8.24
C GLY A 31 22.89 -21.69 6.75
N PHE A 32 23.85 -22.19 5.97
CA PHE A 32 23.65 -22.54 4.56
C PHE A 32 22.60 -23.65 4.38
N PHE A 33 22.74 -24.77 5.08
CA PHE A 33 21.81 -25.89 4.96
C PHE A 33 20.42 -25.55 5.49
N THR A 34 20.29 -24.79 6.58
CA THR A 34 19.00 -24.33 7.10
C THR A 34 18.27 -23.47 6.06
N THR A 35 18.98 -22.58 5.35
CA THR A 35 18.39 -21.76 4.29
C THR A 35 17.99 -22.60 3.09
N PHE A 36 18.86 -23.54 2.67
CA PHE A 36 18.65 -24.38 1.49
C PHE A 36 17.52 -25.41 1.69
N LEU A 37 17.50 -26.11 2.82
CA LEU A 37 16.51 -27.15 3.13
C LEU A 37 15.11 -26.58 3.41
N SER A 38 15.03 -25.35 3.93
CA SER A 38 13.74 -24.70 4.21
C SER A 38 13.13 -24.00 2.99
N CYS A 39 13.73 -24.13 1.81
CA CYS A 39 13.34 -23.38 0.60
C CYS A 39 13.18 -21.87 0.87
N GLY A 40 14.01 -21.32 1.77
CA GLY A 40 13.96 -19.92 2.14
C GLY A 40 12.94 -19.54 3.22
N VAL A 41 12.07 -20.43 3.72
CA VAL A 41 11.13 -20.08 4.82
C VAL A 41 11.89 -19.70 6.10
N LEU A 42 12.99 -20.40 6.40
CA LEU A 42 13.90 -20.07 7.51
C LEU A 42 15.06 -19.16 7.08
N SER A 43 14.94 -18.48 5.94
CA SER A 43 15.98 -17.61 5.39
C SER A 43 16.43 -16.50 6.35
N PRO A 44 15.56 -15.84 7.15
CA PRO A 44 16.02 -14.84 8.12
C PRO A 44 16.91 -15.44 9.21
N VAL A 45 16.58 -16.65 9.70
CA VAL A 45 17.37 -17.36 10.71
C VAL A 45 18.70 -17.81 10.11
N GLY A 46 18.67 -18.37 8.89
CA GLY A 46 19.88 -18.77 8.17
C GLY A 46 20.80 -17.61 7.83
N LEU A 47 20.24 -16.44 7.48
CA LEU A 47 20.97 -15.19 7.27
C LEU A 47 21.68 -14.74 8.56
N LEU A 48 20.96 -14.72 9.69
CA LEU A 48 21.54 -14.33 10.98
C LEU A 48 22.68 -15.26 11.39
N LEU A 49 22.51 -16.58 11.27
CA LEU A 49 23.57 -17.56 11.56
C LEU A 49 24.78 -17.39 10.63
N SER A 50 24.54 -17.10 9.34
CA SER A 50 25.60 -16.89 8.36
C SER A 50 26.37 -15.59 8.59
N LEU A 51 25.70 -14.52 9.03
CA LEU A 51 26.32 -13.25 9.42
C LEU A 51 27.20 -13.43 10.68
N LEU A 52 26.73 -14.20 11.67
CA LEU A 52 27.51 -14.51 12.87
C LEU A 52 28.74 -15.39 12.56
N ALA A 53 28.67 -16.22 11.50
CA ALA A 53 29.76 -17.08 11.07
C ALA A 53 30.83 -16.37 10.20
N LEU A 54 30.59 -15.14 9.75
CA LEU A 54 31.45 -14.40 8.82
C LEU A 54 32.89 -14.13 9.31
N PRO A 55 33.14 -13.90 10.62
CA PRO A 55 34.49 -13.75 11.15
C PRO A 55 35.34 -15.03 11.07
N GLY A 56 34.72 -16.21 10.98
CA GLY A 56 35.39 -17.50 10.95
C GLY A 56 36.04 -17.84 9.60
N ARG A 57 37.17 -18.55 9.63
CA ARG A 57 37.78 -19.19 8.45
C ARG A 57 37.37 -20.68 8.42
N PRO A 58 37.00 -21.27 7.27
CA PRO A 58 36.86 -20.68 5.93
C PRO A 58 35.57 -19.84 5.76
N ARG A 59 35.65 -18.78 4.94
CA ARG A 59 34.58 -17.79 4.76
C ARG A 59 33.54 -18.13 3.68
N SER A 60 33.83 -19.10 2.81
CA SER A 60 33.03 -19.40 1.61
C SER A 60 31.59 -19.82 1.94
N PHE A 61 31.40 -20.68 2.95
CA PHE A 61 30.06 -21.13 3.35
C PHE A 61 29.24 -20.04 4.04
N ALA A 62 29.88 -19.23 4.90
CA ALA A 62 29.22 -18.09 5.52
C ALA A 62 28.75 -17.08 4.45
N LEU A 63 29.58 -16.79 3.44
CA LEU A 63 29.21 -15.90 2.34
C LEU A 63 28.04 -16.46 1.51
N ALA A 64 28.07 -17.75 1.17
CA ALA A 64 26.99 -18.40 0.42
C ALA A 64 25.66 -18.36 1.20
N GLY A 65 25.71 -18.63 2.51
CA GLY A 65 24.55 -18.54 3.40
C GLY A 65 24.01 -17.11 3.54
N VAL A 66 24.87 -16.09 3.55
CA VAL A 66 24.44 -14.68 3.53
C VAL A 66 23.75 -14.31 2.22
N VAL A 67 24.30 -14.72 1.06
CA VAL A 67 23.68 -14.42 -0.25
C VAL A 67 22.31 -15.10 -0.37
N LEU A 68 22.23 -16.40 -0.07
CA LEU A 68 20.97 -17.15 -0.11
C LEU A 68 19.98 -16.64 0.95
N GLY A 69 20.47 -16.31 2.13
CA GLY A 69 19.70 -15.71 3.22
C GLY A 69 19.13 -14.34 2.87
N GLY A 70 19.91 -13.52 2.16
CA GLY A 70 19.48 -12.21 1.68
C GLY A 70 18.38 -12.33 0.62
N LEU A 71 18.58 -13.21 -0.38
CA LEU A 71 17.60 -13.45 -1.44
C LEU A 71 16.28 -14.01 -0.88
N GLY A 72 16.34 -15.03 0.00
CA GLY A 72 15.14 -15.61 0.58
C GLY A 72 14.38 -14.63 1.46
N THR A 73 15.07 -13.86 2.30
CA THR A 73 14.44 -12.82 3.13
C THR A 73 13.81 -11.73 2.27
N GLY A 74 14.48 -11.29 1.20
CA GLY A 74 13.94 -10.32 0.25
C GLY A 74 12.66 -10.80 -0.44
N LEU A 75 12.60 -12.09 -0.82
CA LEU A 75 11.40 -12.69 -1.41
C LEU A 75 10.25 -12.76 -0.40
N ILE A 76 10.50 -13.16 0.85
CA ILE A 76 9.48 -13.18 1.91
C ILE A 76 8.91 -11.78 2.14
N VAL A 77 9.77 -10.78 2.28
CA VAL A 77 9.34 -9.39 2.49
C VAL A 77 8.52 -8.90 1.30
N SER A 78 8.95 -9.17 0.07
CA SER A 78 8.24 -8.78 -1.15
C SER A 78 6.87 -9.47 -1.25
N ALA A 79 6.80 -10.77 -0.96
CA ALA A 79 5.55 -11.53 -0.94
C ALA A 79 4.58 -11.01 0.14
N TYR A 80 5.08 -10.72 1.34
CA TYR A 80 4.29 -10.14 2.42
C TYR A 80 3.69 -8.79 2.02
N TYR A 81 4.50 -7.88 1.46
CA TYR A 81 3.99 -6.60 0.96
C TYR A 81 2.98 -6.79 -0.17
N GLY A 82 3.24 -7.68 -1.14
CA GLY A 82 2.31 -8.00 -2.23
C GLY A 82 0.94 -8.47 -1.73
N MET A 83 0.93 -9.47 -0.85
CA MET A 83 -0.31 -10.01 -0.27
C MET A 83 -1.07 -8.98 0.57
N SER A 84 -0.36 -8.11 1.30
CA SER A 84 -0.97 -7.05 2.10
C SER A 84 -1.69 -6.01 1.24
N GLN A 85 -1.14 -5.68 0.06
CA GLN A 85 -1.74 -4.71 -0.85
C GLN A 85 -2.96 -5.30 -1.57
N GLU A 86 -2.89 -6.56 -2.00
CA GLU A 86 -4.03 -7.25 -2.62
C GLU A 86 -5.21 -7.36 -1.65
N SER A 87 -4.93 -7.71 -0.39
CA SER A 87 -5.97 -7.80 0.65
C SER A 87 -6.69 -6.46 0.85
N ARG A 88 -5.94 -5.35 0.89
CA ARG A 88 -6.50 -3.99 0.98
C ARG A 88 -7.32 -3.62 -0.24
N TYR A 89 -6.83 -3.98 -1.44
CA TYR A 89 -7.55 -3.74 -2.68
C TYR A 89 -8.89 -4.47 -2.74
N LEU A 90 -8.94 -5.75 -2.35
CA LEU A 90 -10.17 -6.54 -2.31
C LEU A 90 -11.18 -6.00 -1.29
N LEU A 91 -10.72 -5.61 -0.10
CA LEU A 91 -11.58 -4.98 0.91
C LEU A 91 -12.16 -3.66 0.39
N ASN A 92 -11.32 -2.81 -0.22
CA ASN A 92 -11.75 -1.52 -0.78
C ASN A 92 -12.79 -1.70 -1.89
N GLN A 93 -12.69 -2.74 -2.74
CA GLN A 93 -13.74 -3.00 -3.75
C GLN A 93 -15.12 -3.26 -3.13
N GLY A 94 -15.17 -4.01 -2.02
CA GLY A 94 -16.42 -4.27 -1.31
C GLY A 94 -17.02 -2.99 -0.75
N LEU A 95 -16.20 -2.17 -0.11
CA LEU A 95 -16.60 -0.87 0.44
C LEU A 95 -17.03 0.10 -0.67
N THR A 96 -16.31 0.19 -1.78
CA THR A 96 -16.71 1.00 -2.95
C THR A 96 -18.10 0.63 -3.46
N ARG A 97 -18.42 -0.67 -3.58
CA ARG A 97 -19.75 -1.11 -4.03
C ARG A 97 -20.85 -0.73 -3.03
N ALA A 98 -20.60 -0.89 -1.74
CA ALA A 98 -21.52 -0.47 -0.68
C ALA A 98 -21.73 1.05 -0.68
N THR A 99 -20.67 1.84 -0.85
CA THR A 99 -20.74 3.31 -0.97
C THR A 99 -21.55 3.73 -2.20
N VAL A 100 -21.36 3.09 -3.35
CA VAL A 100 -22.16 3.37 -4.55
C VAL A 100 -23.66 3.12 -4.30
N GLN A 101 -24.00 2.09 -3.51
CA GLN A 101 -25.39 1.84 -3.12
C GLN A 101 -25.94 2.98 -2.22
N ARG A 102 -25.14 3.47 -1.27
CA ARG A 102 -25.50 4.61 -0.42
C ARG A 102 -25.68 5.91 -1.20
N LEU A 103 -24.85 6.15 -2.21
CA LEU A 103 -25.01 7.31 -3.11
C LEU A 103 -26.31 7.24 -3.92
N ARG A 104 -26.77 6.04 -4.31
CA ARG A 104 -28.06 5.85 -4.98
C ARG A 104 -29.23 6.13 -4.03
N GLU A 105 -29.15 5.62 -2.81
CA GLU A 105 -30.14 5.91 -1.75
C GLU A 105 -30.23 7.43 -1.49
N ALA A 106 -29.09 8.12 -1.39
CA ALA A 106 -29.05 9.57 -1.23
C ALA A 106 -29.69 10.32 -2.42
N ARG A 107 -29.44 9.85 -3.66
CA ARG A 107 -30.10 10.38 -4.85
C ARG A 107 -31.62 10.19 -4.80
N GLU A 108 -32.11 9.03 -4.39
CA GLU A 108 -33.55 8.76 -4.28
C GLU A 108 -34.22 9.68 -3.26
N VAL A 109 -33.59 9.92 -2.10
CA VAL A 109 -34.06 10.88 -1.09
C VAL A 109 -34.17 12.29 -1.66
N LEU A 110 -33.13 12.76 -2.35
CA LEU A 110 -33.10 14.10 -2.95
C LEU A 110 -34.11 14.24 -4.10
N GLN A 111 -34.27 13.19 -4.92
CA GLN A 111 -35.27 13.17 -5.98
C GLN A 111 -36.68 13.25 -5.41
N TYR A 112 -37.00 12.45 -4.39
CA TYR A 112 -38.29 12.49 -3.72
C TYR A 112 -38.58 13.88 -3.12
N GLN A 113 -37.57 14.51 -2.52
CA GLN A 113 -37.70 15.87 -1.99
C GLN A 113 -37.94 16.89 -3.11
N THR A 114 -37.24 16.75 -4.24
CA THR A 114 -37.41 17.62 -5.42
C THR A 114 -38.83 17.52 -5.97
N GLU A 115 -39.35 16.30 -6.11
CA GLU A 115 -40.73 16.04 -6.55
C GLU A 115 -41.78 16.59 -5.58
N THR A 116 -41.49 16.57 -4.27
CA THR A 116 -42.42 17.04 -3.22
C THR A 116 -42.42 18.56 -3.07
N THR A 117 -41.27 19.20 -3.22
CA THR A 117 -41.10 20.65 -3.02
C THR A 117 -41.25 21.45 -4.31
N GLY A 118 -41.19 20.80 -5.47
CA GLY A 118 -41.28 21.44 -6.78
C GLY A 118 -39.98 22.11 -7.23
N GLY A 119 -38.86 21.86 -6.54
CA GLY A 119 -37.57 22.48 -6.85
C GLY A 119 -36.40 21.71 -6.25
N VAL A 120 -35.21 21.92 -6.82
CA VAL A 120 -33.97 21.31 -6.32
C VAL A 120 -33.61 21.94 -4.97
N PRO A 121 -33.33 21.15 -3.92
CA PRO A 121 -33.01 21.71 -2.62
C PRO A 121 -31.71 22.53 -2.68
N ASP A 122 -31.68 23.65 -1.96
CA ASP A 122 -30.44 24.43 -1.79
C ASP A 122 -29.34 23.60 -1.08
N GLY A 123 -28.12 24.12 -1.04
CA GLY A 123 -26.98 23.42 -0.43
C GLY A 123 -27.21 22.95 1.01
N VAL A 124 -27.91 23.75 1.83
CA VAL A 124 -28.16 23.41 3.24
C VAL A 124 -29.27 22.37 3.35
N GLN A 125 -30.35 22.53 2.60
CA GLN A 125 -31.48 21.60 2.57
C GLN A 125 -31.05 20.23 2.04
N GLY A 126 -30.28 20.20 0.95
CA GLY A 126 -29.79 18.96 0.36
C GLY A 126 -28.86 18.20 1.30
N ASN A 127 -27.89 18.89 1.93
CA ASN A 127 -27.03 18.25 2.93
C ASN A 127 -27.81 17.77 4.16
N LYS A 128 -28.80 18.53 4.63
CA LYS A 128 -29.65 18.13 5.77
C LYS A 128 -30.46 16.86 5.45
N ALA A 129 -30.97 16.74 4.22
CA ALA A 129 -31.77 15.60 3.80
C ALA A 129 -30.98 14.28 3.86
N ILE A 130 -29.70 14.32 3.47
CA ILE A 130 -28.84 13.14 3.40
C ILE A 130 -27.89 12.99 4.60
N LEU A 131 -27.97 13.86 5.62
CA LEU A 131 -27.05 13.89 6.76
C LEU A 131 -26.98 12.56 7.54
N HIS A 132 -28.06 11.79 7.53
CA HIS A 132 -28.16 10.50 8.21
C HIS A 132 -27.53 9.34 7.40
N LEU A 133 -27.16 9.58 6.15
CA LEU A 133 -26.53 8.60 5.28
C LEU A 133 -25.01 8.74 5.39
N THR A 134 -24.36 7.61 5.66
CA THR A 134 -22.90 7.50 5.65
C THR A 134 -22.45 6.53 4.57
N ASP A 135 -21.26 6.75 4.04
CA ASP A 135 -20.61 5.80 3.15
C ASP A 135 -20.13 4.54 3.90
N ALA A 136 -19.49 3.61 3.17
CA ALA A 136 -18.96 2.39 3.76
C ALA A 136 -17.70 2.59 4.63
N TRP A 137 -17.12 3.80 4.61
CA TRP A 137 -16.00 4.22 5.45
C TRP A 137 -16.44 5.09 6.63
N GLU A 138 -17.75 5.12 6.92
CA GLU A 138 -18.36 5.86 8.02
C GLU A 138 -18.27 7.39 7.89
N ASN A 139 -17.97 7.91 6.69
CA ASN A 139 -18.03 9.34 6.43
C ASN A 139 -19.46 9.74 6.03
N SER A 140 -19.88 10.94 6.44
CA SER A 140 -21.12 11.54 5.92
C SER A 140 -21.03 11.74 4.41
N LEU A 141 -22.16 11.64 3.72
CA LEU A 141 -22.24 12.07 2.32
C LEU A 141 -22.38 13.59 2.23
N ARG A 142 -21.87 14.18 1.15
CA ARG A 142 -21.95 15.62 0.89
C ARG A 142 -22.72 15.91 -0.39
N TYR A 143 -23.62 16.88 -0.32
CA TYR A 143 -24.38 17.44 -1.42
C TYR A 143 -23.77 18.78 -1.86
N ASP A 144 -23.45 18.89 -3.14
CA ASP A 144 -22.93 20.12 -3.76
C ASP A 144 -23.84 20.51 -4.95
N LEU A 145 -24.47 21.68 -4.86
CA LEU A 145 -25.37 22.22 -5.90
C LEU A 145 -24.60 23.13 -6.87
N HIS A 146 -24.77 22.92 -8.17
CA HIS A 146 -24.19 23.73 -9.24
C HIS A 146 -25.30 24.37 -10.09
N PRO A 147 -25.88 25.49 -9.62
CA PRO A 147 -27.09 26.05 -10.22
C PRO A 147 -26.86 26.56 -11.64
N GLU A 148 -25.72 27.20 -11.89
CA GLU A 148 -25.32 27.73 -13.20
C GLU A 148 -25.15 26.65 -14.28
N GLU A 149 -24.93 25.40 -13.86
CA GLU A 149 -24.71 24.26 -14.76
C GLU A 149 -25.89 23.28 -14.75
N HIS A 150 -26.96 23.59 -14.02
CA HIS A 150 -28.17 22.78 -13.89
C HIS A 150 -27.93 21.32 -13.45
N PHE A 151 -27.01 21.12 -12.51
CA PHE A 151 -26.82 19.81 -11.86
C PHE A 151 -26.49 19.94 -10.38
N TYR A 152 -26.64 18.83 -9.66
CA TYR A 152 -26.05 18.66 -8.34
C TYR A 152 -25.25 17.38 -8.27
N VAL A 153 -24.37 17.29 -7.27
CA VAL A 153 -23.52 16.14 -7.02
C VAL A 153 -23.73 15.68 -5.58
N VAL A 154 -23.88 14.37 -5.40
CA VAL A 154 -23.70 13.73 -4.10
C VAL A 154 -22.38 12.97 -4.12
N ARG A 155 -21.51 13.23 -3.14
CA ARG A 155 -20.17 12.63 -3.06
C ARG A 155 -19.87 11.99 -1.70
N SER A 156 -19.04 10.97 -1.75
CA SER A 156 -18.33 10.35 -0.62
C SER A 156 -16.86 10.72 -0.72
N ALA A 157 -16.22 10.96 0.44
CA ALA A 157 -14.81 11.28 0.57
C ALA A 157 -13.86 10.09 0.34
N GLY A 158 -14.40 8.94 -0.11
CA GLY A 158 -13.58 7.79 -0.49
C GLY A 158 -12.81 7.14 0.67
N VAL A 159 -11.68 6.54 0.32
CA VAL A 159 -10.82 5.79 1.23
C VAL A 159 -9.94 6.73 2.05
N ASP A 160 -9.55 7.87 1.48
CA ASP A 160 -8.66 8.84 2.14
C ASP A 160 -9.39 9.79 3.10
N GLN A 161 -10.73 9.75 3.11
CA GLN A 161 -11.61 10.54 3.97
C GLN A 161 -11.45 12.06 3.76
N GLN A 162 -10.94 12.47 2.59
CA GLN A 162 -10.78 13.87 2.21
C GLN A 162 -11.63 14.13 0.97
N TYR A 163 -12.49 15.15 1.05
CA TYR A 163 -13.25 15.57 -0.13
C TYR A 163 -12.35 16.25 -1.16
N GLU A 164 -12.80 16.25 -2.41
CA GLU A 164 -12.12 16.91 -3.53
C GLU A 164 -10.79 16.25 -3.90
N THR A 165 -10.64 14.97 -3.58
CA THR A 165 -9.52 14.12 -3.96
C THR A 165 -9.89 13.21 -5.13
N ARG A 166 -8.95 12.35 -5.55
CA ARG A 166 -9.13 11.49 -6.73
C ARG A 166 -9.97 10.25 -6.46
N ASP A 167 -10.11 9.84 -5.21
CA ASP A 167 -10.86 8.66 -4.79
C ASP A 167 -12.30 8.98 -4.35
N ASP A 168 -12.69 10.26 -4.42
CA ASP A 168 -14.08 10.69 -4.31
C ASP A 168 -14.99 9.85 -5.23
N LEU A 169 -16.04 9.29 -4.65
CA LEU A 169 -17.11 8.63 -5.39
C LEU A 169 -18.29 9.60 -5.48
N MET A 170 -18.74 9.89 -6.71
CA MET A 170 -19.76 10.89 -6.96
C MET A 170 -20.88 10.37 -7.86
N VAL A 171 -22.09 10.81 -7.57
CA VAL A 171 -23.26 10.67 -8.44
C VAL A 171 -23.71 12.08 -8.83
N ARG A 172 -23.62 12.38 -10.12
CA ARG A 172 -24.13 13.61 -10.73
C ARG A 172 -25.58 13.40 -11.15
N VAL A 173 -26.42 14.39 -10.87
CA VAL A 173 -27.81 14.42 -11.31
C VAL A 173 -28.06 15.76 -11.98
N ASP A 174 -28.26 15.72 -13.29
CA ASP A 174 -28.71 16.88 -14.06
C ASP A 174 -30.21 17.08 -13.82
N TYR A 175 -30.63 18.34 -13.76
CA TYR A 175 -32.04 18.71 -13.64
C TYR A 175 -32.40 19.74 -14.71
N LEU A 176 -33.66 19.74 -15.13
CA LEU A 176 -34.16 20.78 -16.01
C LEU A 176 -34.58 21.97 -15.15
N PRO A 177 -34.20 23.21 -15.50
CA PRO A 177 -34.80 24.38 -14.88
C PRO A 177 -36.31 24.33 -15.11
N SER A 178 -37.10 24.63 -14.08
CA SER A 178 -38.55 24.78 -14.26
C SER A 178 -38.82 25.97 -15.17
N ASP A 179 -39.69 25.80 -16.19
CA ASP A 179 -40.06 26.86 -17.15
C ASP A 179 -40.54 28.17 -16.48
N ASP A 180 -40.93 28.10 -15.20
CA ASP A 180 -41.35 29.24 -14.38
C ASP A 180 -40.22 30.22 -13.99
N GLU A 181 -38.94 29.89 -14.20
CA GLU A 181 -37.81 30.80 -13.90
C GLU A 181 -37.36 31.69 -15.08
N GLU A 182 -37.85 31.46 -16.30
CA GLU A 182 -37.45 32.26 -17.48
C GLU A 182 -38.09 33.67 -17.52
N GLU A 183 -39.07 33.97 -16.65
CA GLU A 183 -39.95 35.14 -16.80
C GLU A 183 -39.72 36.31 -15.81
N VAL A 184 -38.52 36.52 -15.23
CA VAL A 184 -38.28 37.77 -14.44
C VAL A 184 -36.85 38.33 -14.56
N SER A 185 -36.36 38.53 -15.78
CA SER A 185 -35.27 39.50 -16.02
C SER A 185 -35.84 40.75 -16.67
N TYR A 186 -36.44 41.61 -15.84
CA TYR A 186 -36.89 42.94 -16.27
C TYR A 186 -35.67 43.82 -16.58
N ARG A 187 -35.60 44.25 -17.84
CA ARG A 187 -34.83 45.42 -18.30
C ARG A 187 -34.79 46.53 -17.23
N ARG A 188 -33.59 46.95 -16.87
CA ARG A 188 -33.27 48.36 -16.62
C ARG A 188 -31.96 48.72 -17.31
#